data_AF-A0A939IEU1-F1
#
_entry.id   AF-A0A939IEU1-F1
#
_cell.length_a   1.000
_cell.length_b   1.000
_cell.length_c   1.000
_cell.angle_alpha   90.00
_cell.angle_beta   90.00
_cell.angle_gamma   90.00
#
_symmetry.space_group_name_H-M   'P 1'
#
loop_
_entity.id
_entity.type
_entity.pdbx_description
1 polymer ?
#
loop_
_entity_poly.entity_id
_entity_poly.type
_entity_poly.pdbx_seq_one_letter_code
_entity_poly.pdbx_strand_id
1 'polypeptide(L)' 'METQSVIAIVTIPIGILGMLGAIWAIFYFRYTQNIQASLELFFYFFCAGLIVGIVGLIIGILVKSILY' A
#
# COMPACT_ATOMS: atom_id res chain seq x y z
N MET A 1 15.27 -17.94 2.98
CA MET A 1 13.97 -17.71 3.67
C MET A 1 13.69 -16.24 3.95
N GLU A 2 14.69 -15.39 4.26
CA GLU A 2 14.45 -13.98 4.64
C GLU A 2 13.91 -13.08 3.52
N THR A 3 14.41 -13.23 2.29
CA THR A 3 13.98 -12.39 1.15
C THR A 3 12.51 -12.58 0.79
N GLN A 4 11.97 -13.80 0.92
CA GLN A 4 10.55 -14.07 0.67
C GLN A 4 9.65 -13.45 1.75
N SER A 5 10.10 -13.42 3.00
CA SER A 5 9.39 -12.76 4.10
C SER A 5 9.36 -11.24 3.90
N VAL A 6 10.48 -10.65 3.47
CA VAL A 6 10.59 -9.22 3.13
C VAL A 6 9.66 -8.84 1.97
N ILE A 7 9.63 -9.63 0.91
CA ILE A 7 8.72 -9.39 -0.23
C ILE A 7 7.27 -9.47 0.25
N ALA A 8 6.90 -10.45 1.07
CA ALA A 8 5.53 -10.55 1.59
C ALA A 8 5.13 -9.32 2.44
N ILE A 9 6.01 -8.85 3.33
CA ILE A 9 5.77 -7.68 4.20
C ILE A 9 5.48 -6.42 3.39
N VAL A 10 6.15 -6.23 2.26
CA VAL A 10 5.94 -5.06 1.41
C VAL A 10 4.74 -5.26 0.47
N THR A 11 4.61 -6.44 -0.14
CA THR A 11 3.65 -6.68 -1.22
C THR A 11 2.21 -6.80 -0.71
N ILE A 12 2.00 -7.37 0.49
CA ILE A 12 0.67 -7.54 1.08
C ILE A 12 -0.03 -6.19 1.34
N PRO A 13 0.57 -5.22 2.07
CA PRO A 13 -0.09 -3.94 2.34
C PRO A 13 -0.31 -3.12 1.06
N ILE A 14 0.64 -3.16 0.11
CA ILE A 14 0.45 -2.52 -1.21
C ILE A 14 -0.73 -3.13 -1.96
N GLY A 15 -0.83 -4.46 -1.97
CA GLY A 15 -1.92 -5.17 -2.64
C GLY A 15 -3.28 -4.84 -2.04
N ILE A 16 -3.41 -4.88 -0.71
CA ILE A 16 -4.67 -4.59 -0.01
C ILE A 16 -5.09 -3.12 -0.23
N LEU A 17 -4.17 -2.17 0.00
CA LEU A 17 -4.49 -0.75 -0.15
C LEU A 17 -4.71 -0.36 -1.62
N GLY A 18 -4.01 -0.98 -2.55
CA GLY A 18 -4.27 -0.84 -3.98
C GLY A 18 -5.65 -1.33 -4.40
N MET A 19 -6.10 -2.48 -3.88
CA MET A 19 -7.46 -2.99 -4.13
C MET A 19 -8.53 -2.07 -3.53
N LEU A 20 -8.35 -1.62 -2.28
CA LEU A 20 -9.28 -0.69 -1.64
C LEU A 20 -9.34 0.66 -2.38
N GLY A 21 -8.19 1.19 -2.78
CA GLY A 21 -8.08 2.40 -3.58
C GLY A 21 -8.78 2.27 -4.93
N ALA A 22 -8.63 1.13 -5.61
CA ALA A 22 -9.31 0.87 -6.89
C ALA A 22 -10.83 0.80 -6.72
N ILE A 23 -11.32 0.09 -5.68
CA ILE A 23 -12.75 0.02 -5.38
C ILE A 23 -13.30 1.42 -5.13
N TRP A 24 -12.62 2.21 -4.30
CA TRP A 24 -13.05 3.57 -3.96
C TRP A 24 -13.03 4.50 -5.17
N ALA A 25 -11.99 4.43 -5.99
CA ALA A 25 -11.89 5.19 -7.24
C ALA A 25 -13.06 4.88 -8.18
N ILE A 26 -13.42 3.60 -8.35
CA ILE A 26 -14.56 3.19 -9.18
C ILE A 26 -15.87 3.81 -8.66
N PHE A 27 -16.14 3.72 -7.36
CA PHE A 27 -17.35 4.33 -6.77
C PHE A 27 -17.37 5.85 -6.94
N TYR A 28 -16.23 6.50 -6.69
CA TYR A 28 -16.11 7.95 -6.80
C TYR A 28 -16.28 8.44 -8.23
N PHE A 29 -15.71 7.74 -9.20
CA PHE A 29 -15.91 8.02 -10.62
C PHE A 29 -17.36 7.87 -11.03
N ARG A 30 -18.04 6.81 -10.57
CA ARG A 30 -19.47 6.60 -10.89
C ARG A 30 -20.37 7.69 -10.31
N TYR A 31 -20.00 8.25 -9.16
CA TYR A 31 -20.77 9.31 -8.49
C TYR A 31 -20.51 10.70 -9.07
N THR A 32 -19.24 11.04 -9.31
CA THR A 32 -18.82 12.40 -9.71
C THR A 32 -18.61 12.56 -11.20
N GLN A 33 -18.47 11.46 -11.95
CA GLN A 33 -18.00 11.40 -13.34
C GLN A 33 -16.65 12.12 -13.57
N ASN A 34 -15.90 12.38 -12.51
CA ASN A 34 -14.62 13.06 -12.58
C ASN A 34 -13.47 12.03 -12.54
N ILE A 35 -12.90 11.75 -13.72
CA ILE A 35 -11.83 10.76 -13.85
C ILE A 35 -10.52 11.21 -13.20
N GLN A 36 -10.22 12.50 -13.19
CA GLN A 36 -9.01 13.03 -12.59
C GLN A 36 -9.03 12.80 -11.07
N ALA A 37 -10.10 13.23 -10.41
CA ALA A 37 -10.25 13.06 -8.97
C ALA A 37 -10.27 11.57 -8.56
N SER A 38 -10.87 10.71 -9.38
CA SER A 38 -10.86 9.26 -9.18
C SER A 38 -9.45 8.67 -9.24
N LEU A 39 -8.64 9.08 -10.22
CA LEU A 39 -7.26 8.60 -10.37
C LEU A 39 -6.39 9.11 -9.22
N GLU A 40 -6.54 10.37 -8.83
CA GLU A 40 -5.84 10.93 -7.66
C GLU A 40 -6.14 10.10 -6.40
N LEU A 41 -7.41 9.75 -6.18
CA LEU A 41 -7.82 8.89 -5.07
C LEU A 41 -7.16 7.52 -5.10
N PHE A 42 -7.12 6.87 -6.26
CA PHE A 42 -6.40 5.60 -6.43
C PHE A 42 -4.91 5.76 -6.09
N PHE A 43 -4.26 6.81 -6.60
CA PHE A 43 -2.84 7.08 -6.33
C PHE A 43 -2.58 7.36 -4.85
N TYR A 44 -3.47 8.05 -4.15
CA TYR A 44 -3.32 8.28 -2.71
C TYR A 44 -3.30 6.97 -1.93
N PHE A 45 -4.23 6.06 -2.20
CA PHE A 45 -4.27 4.74 -1.54
C PHE A 45 -3.06 3.87 -1.91
N PHE A 46 -2.63 3.90 -3.17
CA PHE A 46 -1.46 3.17 -3.62
C PHE A 46 -0.18 3.67 -2.94
N CYS A 47 0.03 4.99 -2.89
CA CYS A 47 1.17 5.61 -2.20
C CYS A 47 1.15 5.34 -0.69
N ALA A 48 -0.03 5.38 -0.06
CA ALA A 48 -0.18 5.00 1.35
C ALA A 48 0.28 3.55 1.58
N GLY A 49 -0.09 2.62 0.68
CA GLY A 49 0.36 1.23 0.74
C GLY A 49 1.88 1.07 0.61
N LEU A 50 2.50 1.83 -0.29
CA LEU A 50 3.96 1.86 -0.43
C LEU A 50 4.65 2.34 0.85
N ILE A 51 4.17 3.44 1.43
CA ILE A 51 4.73 3.99 2.67
C ILE A 51 4.61 2.97 3.81
N VAL A 52 3.44 2.36 3.99
CA VAL A 52 3.22 1.34 5.03
C VAL A 52 4.17 0.14 4.83
N GLY A 53 4.32 -0.34 3.60
CA GLY A 53 5.25 -1.43 3.29
C GLY A 53 6.70 -1.09 3.62
N ILE A 54 7.17 0.12 3.26
CA ILE A 54 8.54 0.58 3.54
C ILE A 54 8.76 0.77 5.04
N VAL A 55 7.83 1.41 5.75
CA VAL A 55 7.94 1.62 7.20
C VAL A 55 7.93 0.29 7.96
N GLY A 56 7.04 -0.63 7.57
CA GLY A 56 6.99 -1.98 8.14
C GLY A 56 8.30 -2.74 7.93
N LEU A 57 8.91 -2.61 6.75
CA LEU A 57 10.23 -3.18 6.47
C LEU A 57 11.32 -2.62 7.40
N ILE A 58 11.40 -1.29 7.51
CA ILE A 58 12.42 -0.61 8.33
C ILE A 58 12.29 -1.04 9.80
N ILE A 59 11.07 -1.05 10.33
CA ILE A 59 10.80 -1.48 11.71
C ILE A 59 11.18 -2.96 11.89
N GLY A 60 10.81 -3.83 10.95
CA GLY A 60 11.16 -5.26 11.02
C GLY A 60 12.66 -5.51 11.06
N ILE A 61 13.44 -4.77 10.26
CA ILE A 61 14.91 -4.83 10.27
C ILE A 61 15.46 -4.31 11.60
N LEU A 62 14.96 -3.17 12.09
CA LEU A 62 15.43 -2.55 13.33
C LEU A 62 15.20 -3.48 14.53
N VAL A 63 14.00 -4.05 14.64
CA VAL A 63 13.64 -5.01 15.71
C VAL A 63 14.54 -6.23 15.67
N LYS A 64 14.77 -6.80 14.48
CA LYS A 64 15.69 -7.93 14.31
C LYS A 64 17.11 -7.59 14.76
N SER A 65 17.60 -6.40 14.43
CA SER A 65 18.95 -5.94 14.79
C SER A 65 19.13 -5.59 16.27
N ILE A 66 18.05 -5.35 17.02
CA ILE A 66 18.10 -5.08 18.46
C ILE A 66 18.03 -6.38 19.26
N LEU A 67 17.28 -7.38 18.75
CA LEU A 67 17.02 -8.64 19.44
C LEU A 67 18.08 -9.74 19.19
N TYR A 68 18.91 -9.58 18.17
CA TYR A 68 20.01 -10.49 17.79
C TYR A 68 21.34 -9.74 17.76
#